data_AF-A0A914HI02-F1
#
_entry.id   AF-A0A914HI02-F1
#
_cell.length_a   1.000
_cell.length_b   1.000
_cell.length_c   1.000
_cell.angle_alpha   90.00
_cell.angle_beta   90.00
_cell.angle_gamma   90.00
#
_symmetry.space_group_name_H-M   'P 1'
#
loop_
_entity.id
_entity.type
_entity.pdbx_description
1 polymer ?
#
loop_
_entity_poly.entity_id
_entity_poly.type
_entity_poly.pdbx_seq_one_letter_code
_entity_poly.pdbx_strand_id
1 'polypeptide(L)'
;MPGDVERCLAETDVEAVMSAEGVLNNPRLFDGTNPLSFEAAIEYLEFADRYKAATSAIRAHLFHMCHYSFLEYDDLRERNATICSLREFYENVGELRKRCLFELRTAGMHCEKVDGFCWSDFVRRCCPNFESLHELVLSTPHFFCKPYVRKVPKSAVVWSTNETDNGIQNTSSISAYRQKRRAEIERMAEEAGVSKRQIRKREKRQRGRTKELNRKQTYPECKRCKHPAGMNCPWTMCRRCCKWTCTKRWRDGEGGQVQQTGATTTTTPDKYCKVHGFTPKMMEAKCNA
;
A
#
# COMPACT_ATOMS: atom_id res chain seq x y z
N MET A 1 15.68 13.40 -9.49
CA MET A 1 16.13 14.80 -9.32
C MET A 1 17.65 14.77 -9.36
N PRO A 2 18.26 15.37 -10.39
CA PRO A 2 19.72 15.37 -10.50
C PRO A 2 20.34 16.05 -9.28
N GLY A 3 21.33 15.46 -8.64
CA GLY A 3 22.10 16.10 -7.58
C GLY A 3 21.61 15.87 -6.14
N ASP A 4 20.40 15.36 -5.91
CA ASP A 4 19.87 15.20 -4.55
C ASP A 4 20.61 14.11 -3.76
N VAL A 5 21.00 13.04 -4.44
CA VAL A 5 21.75 11.94 -3.85
C VAL A 5 23.15 12.44 -3.46
N GLU A 6 23.79 13.17 -4.36
CA GLU A 6 25.14 13.72 -4.18
C GLU A 6 25.19 14.72 -3.02
N ARG A 7 24.18 15.61 -2.91
CA ARG A 7 24.08 16.52 -1.76
C ARG A 7 23.87 15.77 -0.45
N CYS A 8 22.98 14.77 -0.44
CA CYS A 8 22.73 13.97 0.76
C CYS A 8 24.00 13.25 1.24
N LEU A 9 24.76 12.64 0.32
CA LEU A 9 26.03 11.99 0.62
C LEU A 9 27.05 13.00 1.20
N ALA A 10 27.20 14.17 0.56
CA ALA A 10 28.15 15.19 1.00
C ALA A 10 27.80 15.80 2.37
N GLU A 11 26.51 15.97 2.67
CA GLU A 11 26.05 16.57 3.93
C GLU A 11 26.07 15.58 5.10
N THR A 12 25.87 14.29 4.85
CA THR A 12 25.69 13.29 5.90
C THR A 12 26.89 12.36 6.09
N ASP A 13 27.88 12.42 5.18
CA ASP A 13 29.08 11.58 5.20
C ASP A 13 28.75 10.06 5.26
N VAL A 14 27.65 9.66 4.62
CA VAL A 14 27.22 8.26 4.51
C VAL A 14 27.69 7.64 3.20
N GLU A 15 27.83 6.31 3.19
CA GLU A 15 28.27 5.57 2.00
C GLU A 15 27.15 5.32 0.98
N ALA A 16 25.87 5.38 1.41
CA ALA A 16 24.74 5.07 0.56
C ALA A 16 23.45 5.80 1.00
N VAL A 17 22.59 6.08 0.02
CA VAL A 17 21.27 6.69 0.21
C VAL A 17 20.18 5.68 -0.13
N MET A 18 19.16 5.58 0.73
CA MET A 18 17.95 4.79 0.49
C MET A 18 16.77 5.72 0.22
N SER A 19 16.01 5.44 -0.84
CA SER A 19 14.75 6.15 -1.12
C SER A 19 13.56 5.23 -0.88
N ALA A 20 12.55 5.74 -0.18
CA ALA A 20 11.31 5.03 0.09
C ALA A 20 10.15 5.67 -0.67
N GLU A 21 9.64 6.81 -0.19
CA GLU A 21 8.44 7.45 -0.76
C GLU A 21 8.65 7.97 -2.19
N GLY A 22 9.85 8.44 -2.53
CA GLY A 22 10.16 8.91 -3.88
C GLY A 22 9.94 7.82 -4.94
N VAL A 23 10.37 6.59 -4.64
CA VAL A 23 10.26 5.44 -5.55
C VAL A 23 8.81 4.98 -5.73
N LEU A 24 7.96 5.15 -4.71
CA LEU A 24 6.53 4.81 -4.82
C LEU A 24 5.77 5.71 -5.79
N ASN A 25 6.18 6.98 -5.90
CA ASN A 25 5.54 7.94 -6.80
C ASN A 25 6.17 7.94 -8.20
N ASN A 26 7.50 7.73 -8.28
CA ASN A 26 8.24 7.56 -9.51
C ASN A 26 9.14 6.31 -9.43
N PRO A 27 8.70 5.16 -9.97
CA PRO A 27 9.52 3.95 -9.98
C PRO A 27 10.85 4.10 -10.75
N ARG A 28 10.91 5.07 -11.68
CA ARG A 28 12.09 5.38 -12.51
C ARG A 28 12.95 6.49 -11.92
N LEU A 29 12.84 6.76 -10.61
CA LEU A 29 13.51 7.88 -9.92
C LEU A 29 15.01 7.99 -10.22
N PHE A 30 15.69 6.85 -10.38
CA PHE A 30 17.14 6.77 -10.59
C PHE A 30 17.54 6.51 -12.06
N ASP A 31 16.58 6.33 -12.96
CA ASP A 31 16.85 5.99 -14.37
C ASP A 31 17.08 7.24 -15.24
N GLY A 32 17.07 8.44 -14.64
CA GLY A 32 17.16 9.71 -15.37
C GLY A 32 15.95 10.02 -16.25
N THR A 33 14.91 9.18 -16.19
CA THR A 33 13.68 9.31 -16.99
C THR A 33 12.49 9.59 -16.08
N ASN A 34 11.55 10.38 -16.60
CA ASN A 34 10.28 10.65 -15.91
C ASN A 34 9.13 10.16 -16.80
N PRO A 35 8.69 8.91 -16.64
CA PRO A 35 7.61 8.35 -17.43
C PRO A 35 6.28 9.04 -17.10
N LEU A 36 5.31 8.87 -17.99
CA LEU A 36 3.93 9.19 -17.67
C LEU A 36 3.42 8.24 -16.58
N SER A 37 2.63 8.75 -15.64
CA SER A 37 2.19 7.98 -14.47
C SER A 37 1.40 6.73 -14.86
N PHE A 38 0.61 6.82 -15.93
CA PHE A 38 -0.15 5.67 -16.44
C PHE A 38 0.71 4.65 -17.19
N GLU A 39 1.84 5.05 -17.77
CA GLU A 39 2.78 4.11 -18.41
C GLU A 39 3.51 3.30 -17.36
N ALA A 40 4.05 3.97 -16.35
CA ALA A 40 4.65 3.31 -15.19
C ALA A 40 3.64 2.39 -14.47
N ALA A 41 2.38 2.82 -14.36
CA ALA A 41 1.32 2.02 -13.77
C ALA A 41 0.97 0.76 -14.60
N ILE A 42 0.96 0.85 -15.93
CA ILE A 42 0.73 -0.31 -16.81
C ILE A 42 1.89 -1.30 -16.68
N GLU A 43 3.13 -0.83 -16.76
CA GLU A 43 4.32 -1.68 -16.56
C GLU A 43 4.29 -2.35 -15.17
N TYR A 44 3.95 -1.61 -14.13
CA TYR A 44 3.74 -2.17 -12.80
C TYR A 44 2.66 -3.26 -12.76
N LEU A 45 1.54 -3.08 -13.48
CA LEU A 45 0.47 -4.07 -13.53
C LEU A 45 0.91 -5.36 -14.24
N GLU A 46 1.81 -5.28 -15.22
CA GLU A 46 2.42 -6.46 -15.86
C GLU A 46 3.25 -7.25 -14.85
N PHE A 47 4.06 -6.57 -14.04
CA PHE A 47 4.79 -7.21 -12.95
C PHE A 47 3.87 -7.75 -11.86
N ALA A 48 2.82 -7.00 -11.50
CA ALA A 48 1.83 -7.43 -10.51
C ALA A 48 1.11 -8.71 -10.96
N ASP A 49 0.84 -8.86 -12.26
CA ASP A 49 0.30 -10.10 -12.81
C ASP A 49 1.32 -11.23 -12.80
N ARG A 50 2.55 -10.96 -13.26
CA ARG A 50 3.64 -11.93 -13.32
C ARG A 50 3.95 -12.52 -11.95
N TYR A 51 4.02 -11.68 -10.93
CA TYR A 51 4.39 -12.06 -9.57
C TYR A 51 3.19 -12.23 -8.63
N LYS A 52 1.96 -12.20 -9.17
CA LYS A 52 0.70 -12.43 -8.44
C LYS A 52 0.58 -11.58 -7.16
N ALA A 53 0.80 -10.27 -7.31
CA ALA A 53 0.71 -9.32 -6.23
C ALA A 53 -0.71 -9.25 -5.63
N ALA A 54 -0.81 -9.02 -4.33
CA ALA A 54 -2.08 -8.86 -3.65
C ALA A 54 -2.79 -7.58 -4.10
N THR A 55 -4.13 -7.63 -4.22
CA THR A 55 -4.95 -6.48 -4.66
C THR A 55 -4.80 -5.24 -3.75
N SER A 56 -4.48 -5.44 -2.47
CA SER A 56 -4.18 -4.34 -1.55
C SER A 56 -2.89 -3.60 -1.90
N ALA A 57 -1.84 -4.33 -2.31
CA ALA A 57 -0.58 -3.75 -2.73
C ALA A 57 -0.72 -3.03 -4.07
N ILE A 58 -1.39 -3.66 -5.04
CA ILE A 58 -1.71 -3.06 -6.34
C ILE A 58 -2.44 -1.73 -6.14
N ARG A 59 -3.51 -1.73 -5.35
CA ARG A 59 -4.29 -0.51 -5.08
C ARG A 59 -3.45 0.61 -4.49
N ALA A 60 -2.58 0.29 -3.54
CA ALA A 60 -1.72 1.27 -2.88
C ALA A 60 -0.68 1.84 -3.84
N HIS A 61 0.03 1.01 -4.60
CA HIS A 61 1.05 1.46 -5.55
C HIS A 61 0.44 2.30 -6.68
N LEU A 62 -0.69 1.89 -7.24
CA LEU A 62 -1.42 2.70 -8.22
C LEU A 62 -1.86 4.05 -7.64
N PHE A 63 -2.27 4.09 -6.37
CA PHE A 63 -2.63 5.34 -5.71
C PHE A 63 -1.43 6.29 -5.58
N HIS A 64 -0.22 5.78 -5.34
CA HIS A 64 0.99 6.60 -5.27
C HIS A 64 1.46 7.06 -6.65
N MET A 65 1.68 6.13 -7.59
CA MET A 65 2.16 6.47 -8.94
C MET A 65 1.21 7.44 -9.66
N CYS A 66 -0.11 7.21 -9.56
CA CYS A 66 -1.12 8.03 -10.22
C CYS A 66 -1.72 9.09 -9.29
N HIS A 67 -1.09 9.43 -8.16
CA HIS A 67 -1.69 10.26 -7.12
C HIS A 67 -2.25 11.58 -7.66
N TYR A 68 -1.43 12.32 -8.41
CA TYR A 68 -1.81 13.63 -8.94
C TYR A 68 -2.91 13.53 -9.97
N SER A 69 -2.85 12.54 -10.85
CA SER A 69 -3.92 12.28 -11.82
C SER A 69 -5.24 11.88 -11.15
N PHE A 70 -5.17 11.15 -10.04
CA PHE A 70 -6.34 10.83 -9.23
C PHE A 70 -6.88 12.01 -8.43
N LEU A 71 -6.12 13.09 -8.22
CA LEU A 71 -6.65 14.34 -7.69
C LEU A 71 -7.44 15.12 -8.75
N GLU A 72 -7.13 14.93 -10.03
CA GLU A 72 -7.86 15.53 -11.15
C GLU A 72 -9.14 14.74 -11.47
N TYR A 73 -9.01 13.41 -11.58
CA TYR A 73 -10.14 12.53 -11.88
C TYR A 73 -10.62 11.78 -10.63
N ASP A 74 -11.45 12.46 -9.84
CA ASP A 74 -12.02 11.92 -8.60
C ASP A 74 -12.78 10.60 -8.81
N ASP A 75 -13.46 10.43 -9.96
CA ASP A 75 -14.18 9.21 -10.30
C ASP A 75 -13.25 8.00 -10.44
N LEU A 76 -12.10 8.18 -11.09
CA LEU A 76 -11.09 7.12 -11.26
C LEU A 76 -10.37 6.81 -9.94
N ARG A 77 -10.19 7.82 -9.09
CA ARG A 77 -9.67 7.67 -7.72
C ARG A 77 -10.60 6.83 -6.86
N GLU A 78 -11.89 7.16 -6.88
CA GLU A 78 -12.93 6.42 -6.15
C GLU A 78 -13.09 5.00 -6.68
N ARG A 79 -13.03 4.83 -8.00
CA ARG A 79 -13.00 3.51 -8.64
C ARG A 79 -11.80 2.70 -8.16
N ASN A 80 -10.57 3.25 -8.21
CA ASN A 80 -9.36 2.58 -7.72
C ASN A 80 -9.51 2.05 -6.27
N ALA A 81 -10.17 2.83 -5.42
CA ALA A 81 -10.40 2.46 -4.02
C ALA A 81 -11.28 1.21 -3.84
N THR A 82 -12.11 0.85 -4.83
CA THR A 82 -13.10 -0.22 -4.75
C THR A 82 -12.75 -1.47 -5.59
N ILE A 83 -11.82 -1.34 -6.54
CA ILE A 83 -11.39 -2.44 -7.40
C ILE A 83 -10.90 -3.65 -6.61
N CYS A 84 -11.32 -4.83 -7.05
CA CYS A 84 -11.00 -6.12 -6.44
C CYS A 84 -10.35 -7.12 -7.41
N SER A 85 -10.20 -6.78 -8.69
CA SER A 85 -9.60 -7.66 -9.70
C SER A 85 -8.51 -6.95 -10.49
N LEU A 86 -7.54 -7.72 -10.99
CA LEU A 86 -6.46 -7.19 -11.83
C LEU A 86 -6.99 -6.58 -13.13
N ARG A 87 -7.98 -7.23 -13.76
CA ARG A 87 -8.62 -6.74 -14.98
C ARG A 87 -9.21 -5.34 -14.79
N GLU A 88 -9.95 -5.13 -13.70
CA GLU A 88 -10.53 -3.82 -13.39
C GLU A 88 -9.44 -2.76 -13.14
N PHE A 89 -8.28 -3.11 -12.59
CA PHE A 89 -7.15 -2.18 -12.46
C PHE A 89 -6.64 -1.73 -13.83
N TYR A 90 -6.45 -2.66 -14.77
CA TYR A 90 -6.11 -2.32 -16.17
C TYR A 90 -7.16 -1.43 -16.83
N GLU A 91 -8.45 -1.71 -16.62
CA GLU A 91 -9.53 -0.86 -17.15
C GLU A 91 -9.46 0.56 -16.58
N ASN A 92 -9.22 0.70 -15.28
CA ASN A 92 -9.16 2.01 -14.62
C ASN A 92 -7.93 2.82 -15.05
N VAL A 93 -6.76 2.20 -15.14
CA VAL A 93 -5.53 2.84 -15.63
C VAL A 93 -5.61 3.11 -17.13
N GLY A 94 -6.26 2.24 -17.90
CA GLY A 94 -6.52 2.45 -19.33
C GLY A 94 -7.44 3.64 -19.58
N GLU A 95 -8.47 3.82 -18.76
CA GLU A 95 -9.33 5.01 -18.81
C GLU A 95 -8.55 6.27 -18.43
N LEU A 96 -7.73 6.20 -17.38
CA LEU A 96 -6.83 7.29 -17.01
C LEU A 96 -5.93 7.71 -18.18
N ARG A 97 -5.28 6.73 -18.83
CA ARG A 97 -4.44 6.95 -20.01
C ARG A 97 -5.19 7.69 -21.12
N LYS A 98 -6.43 7.28 -21.43
CA LYS A 98 -7.24 7.93 -22.48
C LYS A 98 -7.48 9.41 -22.17
N ARG A 99 -7.85 9.74 -20.93
CA ARG A 99 -8.13 11.12 -20.51
C ARG A 99 -6.86 11.98 -20.54
N CYS A 100 -5.75 11.47 -20.01
CA CYS A 100 -4.48 12.19 -20.05
C CYS A 100 -3.96 12.42 -21.47
N LEU A 101 -4.06 11.42 -22.36
CA LEU A 101 -3.67 11.58 -23.76
C LEU A 101 -4.59 12.55 -24.52
N PHE A 102 -5.88 12.59 -24.19
CA PHE A 102 -6.81 13.57 -24.75
C PHE A 102 -6.43 15.00 -24.35
N GLU A 103 -6.07 15.21 -23.08
CA GLU A 103 -5.59 16.51 -22.59
C GLU A 103 -4.28 16.94 -23.26
N LEU A 104 -3.31 16.02 -23.35
CA LEU A 104 -2.04 16.26 -24.05
C LEU A 104 -2.28 16.71 -25.50
N ARG A 105 -3.18 16.02 -26.22
CA ARG A 105 -3.54 16.35 -27.60
C ARG A 105 -4.22 17.73 -27.68
N THR A 106 -5.15 18.01 -26.78
CA THR A 106 -5.91 19.27 -26.76
C THR A 106 -5.04 20.47 -26.40
N ALA A 107 -4.04 20.26 -25.54
CA ALA A 107 -3.04 21.27 -25.19
C ALA A 107 -2.03 21.57 -26.32
N GLY A 108 -2.16 20.94 -27.49
CA GLY A 108 -1.21 21.09 -28.60
C GLY A 108 0.16 20.47 -28.32
N MET A 109 0.29 19.68 -27.25
CA MET A 109 1.52 18.96 -26.91
C MET A 109 1.53 17.63 -27.69
N HIS A 110 2.02 17.65 -28.94
CA HIS A 110 2.26 16.41 -29.70
C HIS A 110 3.43 15.64 -29.08
N CYS A 111 3.13 14.66 -28.23
CA CYS A 111 4.11 13.70 -27.72
C CYS A 111 4.10 12.44 -28.61
N GLU A 112 4.45 12.57 -29.89
CA GLU A 112 4.39 11.41 -30.81
C GLU A 112 5.43 10.32 -30.46
N LYS A 113 6.48 10.68 -29.72
CA LYS A 113 7.33 9.77 -28.94
C LYS A 113 7.85 10.52 -27.71
N VAL A 114 7.66 9.95 -26.51
CA VAL A 114 8.28 10.46 -25.27
C VAL A 114 9.70 9.87 -25.12
N ASP A 115 10.36 9.53 -26.23
CA ASP A 115 11.77 9.15 -26.20
C ASP A 115 12.60 10.43 -26.06
N GLY A 116 13.18 10.64 -24.88
CA GLY A 116 14.01 11.81 -24.60
C GLY A 116 13.28 13.01 -23.98
N PHE A 117 12.06 12.84 -23.44
CA PHE A 117 11.45 13.88 -22.61
C PHE A 117 12.23 14.00 -21.30
N CYS A 118 13.18 14.91 -21.26
CA CYS A 118 13.88 15.24 -20.03
C CYS A 118 12.99 16.14 -19.19
N TRP A 119 12.69 15.72 -17.97
CA TRP A 119 11.96 16.54 -17.00
C TRP A 119 12.62 17.90 -16.82
N SER A 120 13.95 17.99 -16.85
CA SER A 120 14.64 19.28 -16.78
C SER A 120 14.32 20.21 -17.94
N ASP A 121 14.10 19.69 -19.15
CA ASP A 121 13.85 20.52 -20.34
C ASP A 121 12.42 21.05 -20.36
N PHE A 122 11.45 20.22 -19.96
CA PHE A 122 10.09 20.68 -19.73
C PHE A 122 10.01 21.70 -18.61
N VAL A 123 10.67 21.42 -17.49
CA VAL A 123 10.77 22.33 -16.35
C VAL A 123 11.40 23.66 -16.75
N ARG A 124 12.53 23.63 -17.44
CA ARG A 124 13.26 24.83 -17.88
C ARG A 124 12.49 25.63 -18.92
N ARG A 125 11.66 24.96 -19.74
CA ARG A 125 10.83 25.59 -20.78
C ARG A 125 9.51 26.15 -20.25
N CYS A 126 8.84 25.43 -19.35
CA CYS A 126 7.52 25.80 -18.82
C CYS A 126 7.61 26.62 -17.52
N CYS A 127 8.70 26.50 -16.77
CA CYS A 127 8.91 27.19 -15.49
C CYS A 127 10.39 27.62 -15.32
N PRO A 128 10.89 28.58 -16.13
CA PRO A 128 12.29 28.99 -16.08
C PRO A 128 12.73 29.62 -14.74
N ASN A 129 11.77 30.11 -13.94
CA ASN A 129 12.01 30.85 -12.69
C ASN A 129 11.32 30.20 -11.48
N PHE A 130 11.43 28.89 -11.28
CA PHE A 130 10.87 28.28 -10.07
C PHE A 130 11.70 28.67 -8.84
N GLU A 131 11.05 29.15 -7.78
CA GLU A 131 11.74 29.57 -6.55
C GLU A 131 11.99 28.39 -5.60
N SER A 132 11.25 27.29 -5.77
CA SER A 132 11.38 26.10 -4.95
C SER A 132 11.04 24.80 -5.68
N LEU A 133 11.60 23.69 -5.19
CA LEU A 133 11.24 22.35 -5.64
C LEU A 133 9.73 22.07 -5.48
N HIS A 134 9.11 22.63 -4.44
CA HIS A 134 7.68 22.47 -4.17
C HIS A 134 6.84 23.03 -5.32
N GLU A 135 7.13 24.26 -5.73
CA GLU A 135 6.46 24.92 -6.85
C GLU A 135 6.63 24.13 -8.14
N LEU A 136 7.85 23.63 -8.37
CA LEU A 136 8.18 22.85 -9.55
C LEU A 136 7.39 21.54 -9.69
N VAL A 137 7.25 20.81 -8.58
CA VAL A 137 6.45 19.58 -8.55
C VAL A 137 4.98 19.92 -8.78
N LEU A 138 4.49 21.04 -8.24
CA LEU A 138 3.10 21.44 -8.41
C LEU A 138 2.78 21.94 -9.83
N SER A 139 3.72 22.59 -10.51
CA SER A 139 3.56 23.07 -11.89
C SER A 139 3.70 21.96 -12.94
N THR A 140 4.40 20.86 -12.60
CA THR A 140 4.49 19.69 -13.48
C THR A 140 3.09 19.12 -13.76
N PRO A 141 2.73 18.75 -15.00
CA PRO A 141 1.43 18.15 -15.29
C PRO A 141 1.14 16.91 -14.45
N HIS A 142 -0.13 16.67 -14.14
CA HIS A 142 -0.54 15.63 -13.19
C HIS A 142 -0.30 14.19 -13.68
N PHE A 143 -0.10 14.01 -14.98
CA PHE A 143 0.12 12.72 -15.64
C PHE A 143 1.60 12.33 -15.78
N PHE A 144 2.53 13.10 -15.20
CA PHE A 144 3.91 12.68 -15.02
C PHE A 144 4.13 12.04 -13.66
N CYS A 145 4.99 11.02 -13.60
CA CYS A 145 5.56 10.56 -12.34
C CYS A 145 6.36 11.69 -11.70
N LYS A 146 5.94 12.13 -10.50
CA LYS A 146 6.58 13.22 -9.77
C LYS A 146 6.50 12.98 -8.25
N PRO A 147 7.47 13.48 -7.46
CA PRO A 147 7.49 13.29 -6.01
C PRO A 147 6.18 13.73 -5.34
N TYR A 148 5.77 13.05 -4.28
CA TYR A 148 4.65 13.51 -3.48
C TYR A 148 5.06 14.76 -2.70
N VAL A 149 4.32 15.83 -2.95
CA VAL A 149 4.43 17.11 -2.26
C VAL A 149 3.06 17.44 -1.70
N ARG A 150 2.98 17.53 -0.37
CA ARG A 150 1.75 17.97 0.29
C ARG A 150 1.52 19.44 -0.02
N LYS A 151 0.34 19.77 -0.56
CA LYS A 151 -0.12 21.17 -0.63
C LYS A 151 -0.22 21.69 0.80
N VAL A 152 0.67 22.62 1.16
CA VAL A 152 0.61 23.28 2.47
C VAL A 152 -0.68 24.12 2.46
N PRO A 153 -1.57 23.96 3.45
CA PRO A 153 -2.71 24.85 3.58
C PRO A 153 -2.20 26.29 3.64
N LYS A 154 -2.82 27.22 2.91
CA LYS A 154 -2.45 28.65 2.98
C LYS A 154 -2.44 29.20 4.43
N SER A 155 -3.23 28.60 5.33
CA SER A 155 -3.29 28.93 6.75
C SER A 155 -2.14 28.38 7.60
N ALA A 156 -1.32 27.47 7.07
CA ALA A 156 -0.20 26.84 7.81
C ALA A 156 1.15 27.54 7.57
N VAL A 157 1.18 28.63 6.80
CA VAL A 157 2.38 29.46 6.56
C VAL A 157 2.71 30.35 7.78
N VAL A 158 1.84 30.41 8.79
CA VAL A 158 2.11 31.11 10.06
C VAL A 158 2.76 30.16 11.05
N TRP A 159 3.99 29.73 10.78
CA TRP A 159 4.84 29.16 11.82
C TRP A 159 6.29 29.59 11.64
N SER A 160 6.53 30.90 11.77
CA SER A 160 7.64 31.46 12.53
C SER A 160 7.71 32.97 12.31
N THR A 161 7.15 33.72 13.24
CA THR A 161 7.73 34.97 13.77
C THR A 161 6.83 35.41 14.91
N ASN A 162 7.31 35.12 16.13
CA ASN A 162 7.05 35.73 17.43
C ASN A 162 5.61 36.06 17.86
N GLU A 163 5.25 35.46 19.00
CA GLU A 163 4.46 35.99 20.12
C GLU A 163 3.24 36.88 19.80
N THR A 164 2.04 36.35 20.01
CA THR A 164 1.23 36.75 21.17
C THR A 164 -0.02 35.89 21.31
N ASP A 165 -0.35 35.75 22.59
CA ASP A 165 -1.48 35.08 23.21
C ASP A 165 -2.83 35.41 22.56
N ASN A 166 -3.61 34.37 22.22
CA ASN A 166 -5.05 34.23 22.48
C ASN A 166 -5.69 33.18 21.54
N GLY A 167 -6.09 32.04 22.10
CA GLY A 167 -7.16 31.20 21.55
C GLY A 167 -6.88 30.54 20.20
N ILE A 168 -5.84 29.72 20.12
CA ILE A 168 -5.63 28.83 18.96
C ILE A 168 -6.73 27.77 18.96
N GLN A 169 -7.85 28.09 18.31
CA GLN A 169 -8.76 27.05 17.85
C GLN A 169 -8.00 26.28 16.77
N ASN A 170 -7.58 25.07 17.15
CA ASN A 170 -6.93 24.09 16.30
C ASN A 170 -7.92 23.64 15.21
N THR A 171 -8.17 24.51 14.24
CA THR A 171 -8.89 24.21 13.01
C THR A 171 -7.92 23.40 12.16
N SER A 172 -7.79 22.11 12.52
CA SER A 172 -7.27 21.10 11.63
C SER A 172 -7.88 21.37 10.26
N SER A 173 -7.05 21.78 9.31
CA SER A 173 -7.42 22.09 7.93
C SER A 173 -7.84 20.79 7.25
N ILE A 174 -9.02 20.29 7.64
CA ILE A 174 -9.69 19.15 7.05
C ILE A 174 -9.95 19.56 5.60
N SER A 175 -9.24 18.93 4.66
CA SER A 175 -9.41 19.12 3.21
C SER A 175 -10.89 19.22 2.85
N ALA A 176 -11.28 20.12 1.93
CA ALA A 176 -12.67 20.31 1.50
C ALA A 176 -13.41 18.99 1.19
N TYR A 177 -12.71 18.02 0.60
CA TYR A 177 -13.20 16.65 0.40
C TYR A 177 -13.68 15.98 1.69
N ARG A 178 -12.88 16.00 2.76
CA ARG A 178 -13.21 15.41 4.06
C ARG A 178 -14.37 16.14 4.75
N GLN A 179 -14.54 17.44 4.51
CA GLN A 179 -15.68 18.21 5.00
C GLN A 179 -16.96 17.79 4.24
N LYS A 180 -16.92 17.82 2.91
CA LYS A 180 -18.02 17.39 2.04
C LYS A 180 -18.46 15.95 2.35
N ARG A 181 -17.51 15.03 2.48
CA ARG A 181 -17.78 13.63 2.81
C ARG A 181 -18.35 13.43 4.22
N ARG A 182 -17.94 14.25 5.19
CA ARG A 182 -18.50 14.23 6.54
C ARG A 182 -19.96 14.69 6.52
N ALA A 183 -20.24 15.81 5.85
CA ALA A 183 -21.58 16.35 5.70
C ALA A 183 -22.53 15.37 4.98
N GLU A 184 -22.04 14.69 3.94
CA GLU A 184 -22.81 13.67 3.23
C GLU A 184 -23.18 12.48 4.12
N ILE A 185 -22.22 11.95 4.90
CA ILE A 185 -22.46 10.86 5.86
C ILE A 185 -23.42 11.29 6.97
N GLU A 186 -23.38 12.56 7.36
CA GLU A 186 -24.29 13.15 8.35
C GLU A 186 -25.71 13.26 7.81
N ARG A 187 -25.88 13.80 6.61
CA ARG A 187 -27.18 13.83 5.91
C ARG A 187 -27.78 12.43 5.75
N MET A 188 -26.98 11.46 5.32
CA MET A 188 -27.41 10.06 5.21
C MET A 188 -27.79 9.43 6.56
N ALA A 189 -27.13 9.85 7.64
CA ALA A 189 -27.41 9.34 8.99
C ALA A 189 -28.73 9.88 9.53
N GLU A 190 -28.99 11.17 9.30
CA GLU A 190 -30.25 11.84 9.62
C GLU A 190 -31.41 11.26 8.82
N GLU A 191 -31.28 11.17 7.49
CA GLU A 191 -32.32 10.65 6.59
C GLU A 191 -32.70 9.20 6.91
N ALA A 192 -31.71 8.35 7.22
CA ALA A 192 -31.95 6.94 7.52
C ALA A 192 -32.19 6.65 9.01
N GLY A 193 -32.22 7.68 9.88
CA GLY A 193 -32.44 7.54 11.32
C GLY A 193 -31.45 6.63 12.04
N VAL A 194 -30.19 6.55 11.57
CA VAL A 194 -29.17 5.64 12.11
C VAL A 194 -27.85 6.34 12.37
N SER A 195 -27.03 5.76 13.25
CA SER A 195 -25.72 6.35 13.58
C SER A 195 -24.81 6.49 12.34
N LYS A 196 -23.95 7.52 12.33
CA LYS A 196 -22.90 7.73 11.32
C LYS A 196 -22.03 6.47 11.12
N ARG A 197 -21.82 5.68 12.17
CA ARG A 197 -21.10 4.39 12.12
C ARG A 197 -21.87 3.32 11.35
N GLN A 198 -23.19 3.26 11.50
CA GLN A 198 -24.05 2.34 10.75
C GLN A 198 -24.13 2.71 9.28
N ILE A 199 -24.23 3.99 8.91
CA ILE A 199 -24.15 4.44 7.51
C ILE A 199 -22.84 4.02 6.86
N ARG A 200 -21.69 4.33 7.48
CA ARG A 200 -20.38 3.88 6.97
C ARG A 200 -20.31 2.36 6.79
N LYS A 201 -20.93 1.61 7.70
CA LYS A 201 -21.02 0.14 7.62
C LYS A 201 -21.95 -0.32 6.50
N ARG A 202 -23.08 0.36 6.27
CA ARG A 202 -24.05 0.11 5.20
C ARG A 202 -23.46 0.44 3.83
N GLU A 203 -22.82 1.59 3.65
CA GLU A 203 -22.10 1.92 2.42
C GLU A 203 -21.00 0.88 2.12
N LYS A 204 -20.23 0.48 3.13
CA LYS A 204 -19.23 -0.60 3.00
C LYS A 204 -19.87 -1.98 2.69
N ARG A 205 -21.16 -2.18 2.98
CA ARG A 205 -21.91 -3.41 2.70
C ARG A 205 -22.62 -3.38 1.34
N GLN A 206 -23.17 -2.24 0.92
CA GLN A 206 -23.76 -2.04 -0.42
C GLN A 206 -22.71 -2.20 -1.52
N ARG A 207 -21.47 -1.76 -1.26
CA ARG A 207 -20.30 -2.02 -2.13
C ARG A 207 -19.89 -3.51 -2.18
N GLY A 208 -20.61 -4.40 -1.48
CA GLY A 208 -20.30 -5.81 -1.28
C GLY A 208 -20.91 -6.77 -2.29
N ARG A 209 -21.23 -6.34 -3.52
CA ARG A 209 -21.54 -7.28 -4.61
C ARG A 209 -20.35 -8.21 -4.92
N THR A 210 -19.13 -7.83 -4.53
CA THR A 210 -17.89 -8.61 -4.69
C THR A 210 -17.45 -9.35 -3.42
N LYS A 211 -18.37 -9.64 -2.47
CA LYS A 211 -18.04 -10.44 -1.28
C LYS A 211 -18.10 -11.94 -1.48
N GLU A 212 -18.55 -12.43 -2.64
CA GLU A 212 -18.48 -13.87 -2.93
C GLU A 212 -17.03 -14.39 -2.84
N LEU A 213 -16.04 -13.55 -3.13
CA LEU A 213 -14.62 -13.88 -3.05
C LEU A 213 -14.03 -13.83 -1.62
N ASN A 214 -14.79 -13.39 -0.62
CA ASN A 214 -14.34 -13.25 0.77
C ASN A 214 -15.31 -13.93 1.73
N ARG A 215 -15.73 -15.17 1.41
CA ARG A 215 -16.36 -16.05 2.40
C ARG A 215 -15.46 -16.07 3.62
N LYS A 216 -16.01 -15.78 4.80
CA LYS A 216 -15.31 -15.98 6.09
C LYS A 216 -14.66 -17.36 6.02
N GLN A 217 -13.33 -17.42 6.07
CA GLN A 217 -12.66 -18.71 6.13
C GLN A 217 -13.25 -19.46 7.33
N THR A 218 -13.87 -20.61 7.06
CA THR A 218 -14.38 -21.48 8.11
C THR A 218 -13.17 -22.14 8.75
N TYR A 219 -12.83 -21.71 9.96
CA TYR A 219 -11.76 -22.33 10.72
C TYR A 219 -12.27 -23.66 11.27
N PRO A 220 -11.48 -24.75 11.17
CA PRO A 220 -11.84 -26.00 11.82
C PRO A 220 -11.89 -25.78 13.34
N GLU A 221 -12.85 -26.41 14.00
CA GLU A 221 -12.97 -26.34 15.46
C GLU A 221 -11.85 -27.11 16.13
N CYS A 222 -11.36 -26.59 17.26
CA CYS A 222 -10.33 -27.25 18.03
C CYS A 222 -10.86 -28.58 18.60
N LYS A 223 -10.10 -29.66 18.46
CA LYS A 223 -10.50 -31.00 18.96
C LYS A 223 -10.84 -31.03 20.45
N ARG A 224 -10.29 -30.10 21.25
CA ARG A 224 -10.47 -30.03 22.69
C ARG A 224 -11.50 -28.98 23.13
N CYS A 225 -11.78 -27.98 22.31
CA CYS A 225 -12.69 -26.91 22.69
C CYS A 225 -13.32 -26.28 21.44
N LYS A 226 -14.44 -25.57 21.59
CA LYS A 226 -15.16 -24.97 20.45
C LYS A 226 -14.49 -23.71 19.85
N HIS A 227 -13.21 -23.46 20.16
CA HIS A 227 -12.48 -22.33 19.60
C HIS A 227 -11.85 -22.69 18.24
N PRO A 228 -11.63 -21.71 17.35
CA PRO A 228 -10.93 -21.93 16.07
C PRO A 228 -9.55 -22.56 16.28
N ALA A 229 -9.26 -23.64 15.55
CA ALA A 229 -7.93 -24.21 15.47
C ALA A 229 -6.99 -23.28 14.68
N GLY A 230 -5.68 -23.36 14.97
CA GLY A 230 -4.68 -22.58 14.24
C GLY A 230 -4.68 -22.94 12.75
N MET A 231 -4.51 -21.94 11.88
CA MET A 231 -4.35 -22.17 10.44
C MET A 231 -3.16 -23.12 10.21
N ASN A 232 -3.39 -24.21 9.50
CA ASN A 232 -2.41 -25.27 9.22
C ASN A 232 -1.87 -25.99 10.48
N CYS A 233 -2.63 -26.01 11.58
CA CYS A 233 -2.27 -26.82 12.75
C CYS A 233 -2.44 -28.33 12.44
N PRO A 234 -1.38 -29.16 12.51
CA PRO A 234 -1.48 -30.59 12.21
C PRO A 234 -2.39 -31.36 13.16
N TRP A 235 -2.56 -30.86 14.38
CA TRP A 235 -3.37 -31.49 15.43
C TRP A 235 -4.75 -30.85 15.59
N THR A 236 -5.11 -29.87 14.74
CA THR A 236 -6.39 -29.17 14.77
C THR A 236 -6.73 -28.67 16.20
N MET A 237 -5.78 -27.95 16.80
CA MET A 237 -5.95 -27.37 18.14
C MET A 237 -5.83 -25.85 18.10
N CYS A 238 -6.57 -25.17 18.99
CA CYS A 238 -6.37 -23.75 19.24
C CYS A 238 -5.08 -23.52 20.02
N ARG A 239 -4.53 -22.29 19.99
CA ARG A 239 -3.26 -21.96 20.67
C ARG A 239 -3.25 -22.32 22.15
N ARG A 240 -4.37 -22.13 22.85
CA ARG A 240 -4.49 -22.41 24.30
C ARG A 240 -4.52 -23.91 24.59
N CYS A 241 -5.29 -24.69 23.84
CA CYS A 241 -5.34 -26.14 23.98
C CYS A 241 -4.04 -26.79 23.52
N CYS A 242 -3.42 -26.30 22.44
CA CYS A 242 -2.11 -26.76 21.96
C CYS A 242 -1.04 -26.58 23.03
N LYS A 243 -0.94 -25.39 23.65
CA LYS A 243 0.01 -25.12 24.73
C LYS A 243 -0.19 -26.10 25.90
N TRP A 244 -1.42 -26.29 26.37
CA TRP A 244 -1.70 -27.22 27.47
C TRP A 244 -1.32 -28.66 27.11
N THR A 245 -1.66 -29.14 25.91
CA THR A 245 -1.36 -30.51 25.48
C THR A 245 0.14 -30.74 25.35
N CYS A 246 0.88 -29.76 24.81
CA CYS A 246 2.33 -29.82 24.75
C CYS A 246 2.96 -29.84 26.16
N THR A 247 2.50 -29.00 27.09
CA THR A 247 3.02 -28.99 28.47
C THR A 247 2.66 -30.26 29.25
N LYS A 248 1.51 -30.87 28.95
CA LYS A 248 1.08 -32.13 29.57
C LYS A 248 1.92 -33.31 29.04
N ARG A 249 2.07 -33.45 27.72
CA ARG A 249 2.93 -34.48 27.11
C ARG A 249 4.38 -34.39 27.56
N TRP A 250 4.90 -33.18 27.77
CA TRP A 250 6.24 -32.98 28.32
C TRP A 250 6.37 -33.45 29.78
N ARG A 251 5.31 -33.27 30.60
CA ARG A 251 5.27 -33.77 31.98
C ARG A 251 5.06 -35.28 32.07
N ASP A 252 4.32 -35.87 31.14
CA ASP A 252 4.02 -37.30 31.11
C ASP A 252 5.18 -38.14 30.55
N GLY A 253 6.38 -37.56 30.38
CA GLY A 253 7.60 -38.26 29.97
C GLY A 253 7.73 -38.54 28.47
N GLU A 254 6.79 -38.07 27.63
CA GLU A 254 6.84 -38.23 26.17
C GLU A 254 7.72 -37.16 25.47
N GLY A 255 8.38 -36.28 26.22
CA GLY A 255 9.19 -35.17 25.70
C GLY A 255 10.70 -35.39 25.89
N GLY A 256 11.40 -35.86 24.85
CA GLY A 256 12.86 -35.91 24.83
C GLY A 256 13.53 -34.53 24.88
N GLN A 257 14.74 -34.46 25.43
CA GLN A 257 15.56 -33.24 25.54
C GLN A 257 16.00 -32.71 24.17
N VAL A 258 15.92 -31.39 23.99
CA VAL A 258 16.33 -30.67 22.77
C VAL A 258 17.70 -30.02 23.00
N GLN A 259 18.70 -30.41 22.22
CA GLN A 259 19.89 -29.57 21.97
C GLN A 259 19.68 -28.79 20.66
N GLN A 260 19.92 -27.49 20.70
CA GLN A 260 19.81 -26.60 19.56
C GLN A 260 21.04 -26.74 18.66
N THR A 261 20.86 -27.15 17.41
CA THR A 261 21.86 -26.92 16.36
C THR A 261 21.20 -26.43 15.08
N GLY A 262 21.95 -25.60 14.34
CA GLY A 262 21.48 -24.72 13.28
C GLY A 262 21.03 -25.38 11.97
N ALA A 263 20.49 -24.51 11.12
CA ALA A 263 19.78 -24.78 9.88
C ALA A 263 20.48 -25.72 8.88
N THR A 264 19.70 -26.60 8.25
CA THR A 264 19.91 -27.02 6.84
C THR A 264 18.63 -27.63 6.25
N THR A 265 18.43 -27.32 4.98
CA THR A 265 17.31 -27.68 4.09
C THR A 265 17.27 -29.17 3.73
N THR A 266 16.14 -29.84 3.89
CA THR A 266 15.74 -31.01 3.05
C THR A 266 14.27 -31.40 3.23
N THR A 267 13.73 -31.97 2.15
CA THR A 267 12.33 -32.23 1.84
C THR A 267 11.79 -33.54 2.46
N THR A 268 10.96 -33.45 3.50
CA THR A 268 9.95 -34.46 3.92
C THR A 268 8.81 -33.75 4.69
N PRO A 269 7.54 -34.21 4.63
CA PRO A 269 6.40 -33.52 5.25
C PRO A 269 6.32 -33.86 6.75
N ASP A 270 7.36 -33.52 7.50
CA ASP A 270 7.40 -33.70 8.94
C ASP A 270 6.58 -32.60 9.64
N LYS A 271 5.52 -33.02 10.32
CA LYS A 271 4.47 -32.17 10.90
C LYS A 271 4.99 -31.30 12.05
N TYR A 272 5.48 -30.11 11.69
CA TYR A 272 6.04 -29.13 12.61
C TYR A 272 4.98 -28.34 13.40
N CYS A 273 5.15 -28.21 14.72
CA CYS A 273 4.40 -27.24 15.54
C CYS A 273 5.12 -25.88 15.57
N LYS A 274 4.68 -24.91 14.78
CA LYS A 274 5.27 -23.55 14.74
C LYS A 274 5.22 -22.78 16.07
N VAL A 275 4.43 -23.22 17.05
CA VAL A 275 4.31 -22.52 18.35
C VAL A 275 5.44 -22.89 19.32
N HIS A 276 6.08 -24.05 19.14
CA HIS A 276 7.07 -24.56 20.10
C HIS A 276 8.32 -25.23 19.49
N GLY A 277 8.50 -25.27 18.16
CA GLY A 277 9.79 -25.65 17.56
C GLY A 277 10.19 -27.12 17.71
N PHE A 278 9.25 -28.07 17.75
CA PHE A 278 9.56 -29.50 17.84
C PHE A 278 9.64 -30.16 16.45
N THR A 279 10.79 -30.79 16.16
CA THR A 279 11.03 -31.70 15.02
C THR A 279 10.79 -33.16 15.42
N PRO A 280 10.15 -33.98 14.57
CA PRO A 280 10.22 -35.43 14.69
C PRO A 280 11.40 -35.96 13.88
N LYS A 281 12.55 -36.15 14.53
CA LYS A 281 13.58 -37.08 14.04
C LYS A 281 13.95 -37.99 15.20
N MET A 282 13.65 -39.28 15.02
CA MET A 282 14.12 -40.49 15.72
C MET A 282 12.96 -41.47 15.89
N MET A 283 12.46 -41.98 14.76
CA MET A 283 11.85 -43.30 14.70
C MET A 283 12.42 -44.01 13.48
N GLU A 284 13.65 -44.53 13.63
CA GLU A 284 14.18 -45.62 12.81
C GLU A 284 15.50 -46.09 13.45
N ALA A 285 15.41 -47.07 14.36
CA ALA A 285 16.46 -48.05 14.65
C ALA A 285 16.00 -48.97 15.80
N LYS A 286 14.96 -49.77 15.55
CA LYS A 286 14.82 -51.11 16.16
C LYS A 286 14.13 -52.02 15.17
N CYS A 287 14.94 -52.67 14.34
CA CYS A 287 14.77 -54.03 13.85
C CYS A 287 15.87 -54.33 12.82
N ASN A 288 17.02 -54.83 13.28
CA ASN A 288 17.69 -56.03 12.76
C ASN A 288 19.03 -56.23 13.48
N ALA A 289 19.18 -57.42 14.07
CA ALA A 289 20.24 -57.94 14.94
C ALA A 289 20.25 -57.43 16.38
#